data_AF-A0A8X6KLJ6-F1
#
_entry.id   AF-A0A8X6KLJ6-F1
#
_cell.length_a   1.000
_cell.length_b   1.000
_cell.length_c   1.000
_cell.angle_alpha   90.00
_cell.angle_beta   90.00
_cell.angle_gamma   90.00
#
_symmetry.space_group_name_H-M   'P 1'
#
loop_
_entity.id
_entity.type
_entity.pdbx_description
1 polymer ?
#
loop_
_entity_poly.entity_id
_entity_poly.type
_entity_poly.pdbx_seq_one_letter_code
_entity_poly.pdbx_strand_id
1 'polypeptide(L)'
;MTFIFLQVTFTASQKTAYRLGGAVALDDIELMPGLCPSRKKNAMELCTFDAHDCGYTTNWKSSEKWEHKSRLNSSSPISAVPEEDHTLGTSYGGFWFSFKEKGDMGTQTSFLRTPIYKAPKTSMNCLQFYYIVDDSGSWFNWYRSTKEIYVRAIINYPYSKTKNPTWLITKVQNTTISEWRYAEANVDITEDYQFQFTAFIESSKEVVVAIDDVKLIPGRCPETGFCDFEEDICSWKYGEGQYKWDRIRASSKGIQK
;
A
#
# COMPACT_ATOMS: atom_id res chain seq x y z
N MET A 1 -41.63 5.05 -24.22
CA MET A 1 -40.38 4.94 -23.45
C MET A 1 -39.75 6.32 -23.41
N THR A 2 -39.69 6.91 -22.22
CA THR A 2 -39.08 8.24 -22.03
C THR A 2 -37.59 8.03 -21.82
N PHE A 3 -36.76 8.48 -22.75
CA PHE A 3 -35.31 8.46 -22.59
C PHE A 3 -34.93 9.57 -21.60
N ILE A 4 -34.31 9.19 -20.49
CA ILE A 4 -33.71 10.15 -19.56
C ILE A 4 -32.34 10.49 -20.12
N PHE A 5 -32.15 11.72 -20.58
CA PHE A 5 -30.83 12.22 -20.95
C PHE A 5 -30.12 12.70 -19.69
N LEU A 6 -28.96 12.13 -19.43
CA LEU A 6 -28.11 12.50 -18.29
C LEU A 6 -26.98 13.38 -18.81
N GLN A 7 -26.88 14.60 -18.28
CA GLN A 7 -25.79 15.52 -18.57
C GLN A 7 -24.87 15.59 -17.35
N VAL A 8 -23.60 15.22 -17.54
CA VAL A 8 -22.56 15.39 -16.52
C VAL A 8 -21.80 16.68 -16.84
N THR A 9 -21.80 17.62 -15.90
CA THR A 9 -21.13 18.92 -16.04
C THR A 9 -20.02 19.03 -15.01
N PHE A 10 -18.79 19.26 -15.47
CA PHE A 10 -17.64 19.55 -14.63
C PHE A 10 -17.43 21.06 -14.57
N THR A 11 -17.33 21.62 -13.37
CA THR A 11 -17.12 23.05 -13.15
C THR A 11 -15.84 23.28 -12.38
N ALA A 12 -14.91 24.04 -12.95
CA ALA A 12 -13.71 24.52 -12.27
C ALA A 12 -13.90 25.99 -11.85
N SER A 13 -13.46 26.35 -10.64
CA SER A 13 -13.49 27.73 -10.16
C SER A 13 -12.21 28.08 -9.42
N GLN A 14 -11.66 29.27 -9.66
CA GLN A 14 -10.48 29.79 -8.96
C GLN A 14 -10.90 30.93 -8.02
N LYS A 15 -10.46 30.88 -6.75
CA LYS A 15 -10.61 31.97 -5.78
C LYS A 15 -9.23 32.44 -5.30
N THR A 16 -8.59 33.34 -6.03
CA THR A 16 -7.36 34.01 -5.58
C THR A 16 -7.30 35.46 -6.04
N ALA A 17 -6.76 36.33 -5.16
CA ALA A 17 -6.55 37.77 -5.43
C ALA A 17 -5.32 38.07 -6.31
N TYR A 18 -4.47 37.07 -6.57
CA TYR A 18 -3.25 37.21 -7.37
C TYR A 18 -3.27 36.26 -8.58
N ARG A 19 -2.66 36.70 -9.70
CA ARG A 19 -2.53 35.97 -10.97
C ARG A 19 -1.52 34.80 -10.88
N LEU A 20 -1.79 33.83 -10.02
CA LEU A 20 -1.13 32.54 -10.09
C LEU A 20 -1.91 31.69 -11.10
N GLY A 21 -1.23 31.21 -12.15
CA GLY A 21 -1.82 30.29 -13.11
C GLY A 21 -2.13 28.94 -12.46
N GLY A 22 -3.16 28.26 -12.95
CA GLY A 22 -3.52 26.91 -12.54
C GLY A 22 -4.18 26.18 -13.70
N ALA A 23 -4.02 24.85 -13.75
CA ALA A 23 -4.65 23.99 -14.75
C ALA A 23 -5.58 23.00 -14.05
N VAL A 24 -6.68 22.67 -14.72
CA VAL A 24 -7.57 21.57 -14.34
C VAL A 24 -7.62 20.61 -15.51
N ALA A 25 -7.33 19.33 -15.25
CA ALA A 25 -7.45 18.26 -16.22
C ALA A 25 -8.44 17.22 -15.71
N LEU A 26 -9.17 16.60 -16.63
CA LEU A 26 -10.01 15.45 -16.39
C LEU A 26 -9.43 14.30 -17.20
N ASP A 27 -9.41 13.11 -16.61
CA ASP A 27 -8.99 11.89 -17.29
C ASP A 27 -9.86 10.74 -16.79
N ASP A 28 -10.02 9.71 -17.63
CA ASP A 28 -10.82 8.51 -17.41
C ASP A 28 -12.20 8.74 -16.75
N ILE A 29 -13.20 9.06 -17.57
CA ILE A 29 -14.60 9.25 -17.13
C ILE A 29 -15.42 8.04 -17.55
N GLU A 30 -15.90 7.28 -16.56
CA GLU A 30 -16.82 6.17 -16.79
C GLU A 30 -18.19 6.43 -16.14
N LEU A 31 -19.27 6.23 -16.92
CA LEU A 31 -20.65 6.30 -16.47
C LEU A 31 -21.27 4.91 -16.55
N MET A 32 -21.42 4.27 -15.41
CA MET A 32 -22.05 2.95 -15.31
C MET A 32 -23.48 3.08 -14.77
N PRO A 33 -24.48 2.39 -15.36
CA PRO A 33 -25.81 2.30 -14.77
C PRO A 33 -25.74 1.63 -13.39
N GLY A 34 -26.27 2.29 -12.36
CA GLY A 34 -26.31 1.77 -10.99
C GLY A 34 -25.58 2.66 -9.98
N LEU A 35 -25.31 2.11 -8.80
CA LEU A 35 -24.44 2.77 -7.83
C LEU A 35 -22.99 2.69 -8.35
N CYS A 36 -22.22 3.77 -8.21
CA CYS A 36 -20.79 3.74 -8.54
C CYS A 36 -20.14 2.52 -7.87
N PRO A 37 -19.24 1.80 -8.56
CA PRO A 37 -18.49 0.72 -7.95
C PRO A 37 -17.88 1.20 -6.64
N SER A 38 -18.13 0.45 -5.57
CA SER A 38 -17.57 0.78 -4.27
C SER A 38 -16.05 0.87 -4.41
N ARG A 39 -15.45 1.99 -4.02
CA ARG A 39 -13.98 2.08 -3.90
C ARG A 39 -13.41 1.02 -2.98
N LYS A 40 -14.23 0.46 -2.07
CA LYS A 40 -13.88 -0.69 -1.24
C LYS A 40 -13.82 -1.93 -2.13
N LYS A 41 -12.62 -2.42 -2.38
CA LYS A 41 -12.39 -3.75 -2.92
C LYS A 41 -12.68 -4.82 -1.87
N ASN A 42 -12.97 -6.04 -2.31
CA ASN A 42 -13.00 -7.18 -1.40
C ASN A 42 -11.58 -7.44 -0.85
N ALA A 43 -11.45 -7.92 0.39
CA ALA A 43 -10.13 -8.29 0.94
C ALA A 43 -9.40 -9.36 0.13
N MET A 44 -10.16 -10.22 -0.57
CA MET A 44 -9.60 -11.28 -1.43
C MET A 44 -9.20 -10.77 -2.82
N GLU A 45 -9.62 -9.56 -3.20
CA GLU A 45 -9.19 -8.93 -4.44
C GLU A 45 -7.90 -8.15 -4.18
N LEU A 46 -6.94 -8.27 -5.11
CA LEU A 46 -5.69 -7.53 -5.02
C LEU A 46 -5.95 -6.02 -5.04
N CYS A 47 -5.41 -5.34 -4.03
CA CYS A 47 -5.38 -3.91 -3.94
C CYS A 47 -3.95 -3.39 -4.23
N THR A 48 -3.74 -2.97 -5.48
CA THR A 48 -2.50 -2.41 -6.02
C THR A 48 -2.36 -0.89 -5.82
N PHE A 49 -3.40 -0.24 -5.29
CA PHE A 49 -3.49 1.22 -5.09
C PHE A 49 -3.32 2.12 -6.34
N ASP A 50 -3.11 1.59 -7.54
CA ASP A 50 -2.85 2.36 -8.77
C ASP A 50 -4.02 3.24 -9.21
N ALA A 51 -5.22 2.66 -9.25
CA ALA A 51 -6.43 3.35 -9.69
C ALA A 51 -7.09 4.10 -8.52
N HIS A 52 -7.00 3.57 -7.31
CA HIS A 52 -7.66 4.10 -6.12
C HIS A 52 -7.17 3.43 -4.83
N ASP A 53 -7.37 4.10 -3.70
CA ASP A 53 -6.96 3.69 -2.34
C ASP A 53 -7.62 2.44 -1.74
N CYS A 54 -8.47 1.75 -2.52
CA CYS A 54 -9.29 0.60 -2.10
C CYS A 54 -10.19 0.85 -0.88
N GLY A 55 -10.50 2.12 -0.60
CA GLY A 55 -11.28 2.52 0.57
C GLY A 55 -10.51 2.45 1.89
N TYR A 56 -9.18 2.42 1.84
CA TYR A 56 -8.34 2.48 3.03
C TYR A 56 -8.47 3.86 3.68
N THR A 57 -8.39 3.90 5.00
CA THR A 57 -8.62 5.11 5.78
C THR A 57 -7.53 5.31 6.84
N THR A 58 -7.20 6.58 7.08
CA THR A 58 -6.23 6.99 8.09
C THR A 58 -6.91 7.77 9.22
N ASN A 59 -6.31 7.78 10.41
CA ASN A 59 -6.78 8.65 11.49
C ASN A 59 -6.27 10.08 11.28
N TRP A 60 -7.18 11.01 11.01
CA TRP A 60 -6.86 12.42 10.72
C TRP A 60 -6.29 13.22 11.91
N LYS A 61 -6.21 12.63 13.10
CA LYS A 61 -5.89 13.33 14.36
C LYS A 61 -4.38 13.46 14.68
N SER A 62 -3.47 12.75 14.00
CA SER A 62 -2.02 12.96 14.13
C SER A 62 -1.51 13.90 13.04
N SER A 63 -0.47 14.69 13.34
CA SER A 63 0.27 15.51 12.36
C SER A 63 1.03 14.66 11.33
N GLU A 64 1.28 13.41 11.67
CA GLU A 64 2.02 12.44 10.86
C GLU A 64 1.07 11.33 10.41
N LYS A 65 0.82 11.22 9.10
CA LYS A 65 -0.22 10.34 8.54
C LYS A 65 0.39 9.36 7.54
N TRP A 66 -0.39 8.32 7.24
CA TRP A 66 -0.24 7.62 5.98
C TRP A 66 -0.79 8.52 4.87
N GLU A 67 -0.07 8.58 3.76
CA GLU A 67 -0.40 9.30 2.55
C GLU A 67 -0.47 8.33 1.38
N HIS A 68 -1.44 8.54 0.50
CA HIS A 68 -1.59 7.75 -0.72
C HIS A 68 -0.84 8.47 -1.84
N LYS A 69 0.24 7.85 -2.31
CA LYS A 69 0.90 8.24 -3.55
C LYS A 69 0.06 7.73 -4.70
N SER A 70 -0.19 8.60 -5.66
CA SER A 70 -0.88 8.29 -6.91
C SER A 70 -0.34 9.18 -8.01
N ARG A 71 -0.71 8.91 -9.28
CA ARG A 71 -0.38 9.79 -10.41
C ARG A 71 -0.72 11.26 -10.13
N LEU A 72 -1.84 11.51 -9.45
CA LEU A 72 -2.35 12.84 -9.16
C LEU A 72 -1.68 13.49 -7.95
N ASN A 73 -0.98 12.71 -7.14
CA ASN A 73 -0.26 13.13 -5.94
C ASN A 73 1.18 12.60 -5.97
N SER A 74 1.93 13.01 -7.01
CA SER A 74 3.27 12.48 -7.32
C SER A 74 4.40 13.20 -6.56
N SER A 75 4.13 14.36 -5.97
CA SER A 75 5.12 15.15 -5.23
C SER A 75 5.46 14.45 -3.92
N SER A 76 6.63 13.80 -3.86
CA SER A 76 7.11 13.24 -2.61
C SER A 76 7.63 14.35 -1.70
N PRO A 77 7.20 14.38 -0.42
CA PRO A 77 7.63 15.41 0.53
C PRO A 77 9.10 15.27 0.90
N ILE A 78 9.67 14.08 0.72
CA ILE A 78 11.05 13.74 1.08
C ILE A 78 11.66 12.79 0.04
N SER A 79 12.99 12.73 -0.03
CA SER A 79 13.73 11.89 -0.99
C SER A 79 13.66 10.38 -0.70
N ALA A 80 13.38 9.99 0.54
CA ALA A 80 13.30 8.58 0.91
C ALA A 80 12.02 7.89 0.40
N VAL A 81 10.99 8.64 -0.02
CA VAL A 81 9.77 8.02 -0.56
C VAL A 81 10.12 7.28 -1.85
N PRO A 82 9.69 6.01 -2.02
CA PRO A 82 10.00 5.22 -3.20
C PRO A 82 9.57 5.95 -4.48
N GLU A 83 10.43 6.02 -5.48
CA GLU A 83 10.07 6.65 -6.75
C GLU A 83 9.07 5.80 -7.53
N GLU A 84 9.21 4.48 -7.48
CA GLU A 84 8.44 3.52 -8.25
C GLU A 84 7.51 2.70 -7.35
N ASP A 85 6.27 2.52 -7.80
CA ASP A 85 5.31 1.59 -7.21
C ASP A 85 5.73 0.14 -7.47
N HIS A 86 5.26 -0.80 -6.64
CA HIS A 86 5.64 -2.20 -6.79
C HIS A 86 4.97 -2.84 -8.02
N THR A 87 3.68 -2.59 -8.19
CA THR A 87 2.80 -3.28 -9.14
C THR A 87 3.23 -3.08 -10.61
N LEU A 88 3.49 -1.84 -11.00
CA LEU A 88 3.84 -1.42 -12.35
C LEU A 88 5.34 -1.20 -12.51
N GLY A 89 6.08 -1.00 -11.41
CA GLY A 89 7.49 -0.62 -11.46
C GLY A 89 7.68 0.77 -12.07
N THR A 90 6.76 1.71 -11.80
CA THR A 90 6.81 3.05 -12.40
C THR A 90 6.50 4.13 -11.38
N SER A 91 6.84 5.38 -11.68
CA SER A 91 6.41 6.52 -10.87
C SER A 91 4.91 6.83 -10.95
N TYR A 92 4.20 6.08 -11.78
CA TYR A 92 2.80 6.30 -12.08
C TYR A 92 1.84 5.34 -11.35
N GLY A 93 2.32 4.27 -10.72
CA GLY A 93 1.45 3.46 -9.88
C GLY A 93 1.25 4.09 -8.50
N GLY A 94 0.42 3.45 -7.70
CA GLY A 94 -0.01 3.96 -6.42
C GLY A 94 0.48 3.09 -5.27
N PHE A 95 0.68 3.70 -4.11
CA PHE A 95 0.94 2.97 -2.86
C PHE A 95 0.69 3.87 -1.66
N TRP A 96 0.62 3.28 -0.46
CA TRP A 96 0.52 4.05 0.78
C TRP A 96 1.89 4.16 1.45
N PHE A 97 2.23 5.35 1.93
CA PHE A 97 3.47 5.57 2.68
C PHE A 97 3.25 6.44 3.91
N SER A 98 4.10 6.27 4.92
CA SER A 98 4.23 7.14 6.07
C SER A 98 5.71 7.47 6.22
N PHE A 99 6.01 8.73 6.44
CA PHE A 99 7.39 9.21 6.47
C PHE A 99 7.61 10.12 7.66
N LYS A 100 8.89 10.33 7.99
CA LYS A 100 9.30 11.29 9.00
C LYS A 100 10.38 12.20 8.43
N GLU A 101 10.18 13.51 8.58
CA GLU A 101 11.13 14.52 8.11
C GLU A 101 12.35 14.65 9.02
N LYS A 102 13.41 15.27 8.49
CA LYS A 102 14.63 15.55 9.24
C LYS A 102 14.33 16.45 10.46
N GLY A 103 14.89 16.07 11.61
CA GLY A 103 15.02 16.97 12.77
C GLY A 103 13.88 16.84 13.77
N ASP A 104 12.87 16.06 13.44
CA ASP A 104 11.91 15.59 14.43
C ASP A 104 12.56 14.45 15.25
N MET A 105 12.74 14.67 16.55
CA MET A 105 13.38 13.73 17.48
C MET A 105 12.37 12.82 18.20
N GLY A 106 11.08 12.91 17.88
CA GLY A 106 10.01 12.16 18.54
C GLY A 106 9.85 10.71 18.07
N THR A 107 8.88 10.04 18.66
CA THR A 107 8.37 8.76 18.14
C THR A 107 7.10 9.05 17.35
N GLN A 108 7.05 8.55 16.13
CA GLN A 108 5.89 8.63 15.25
C GLN A 108 5.19 7.27 15.17
N THR A 109 3.87 7.27 15.31
CA THR A 109 3.04 6.09 15.09
C THR A 109 1.80 6.47 14.30
N SER A 110 1.65 5.90 13.12
CA SER A 110 0.55 6.19 12.21
C SER A 110 -0.22 4.92 11.84
N PHE A 111 -1.52 5.05 11.62
CA PHE A 111 -2.43 3.92 11.40
C PHE A 111 -3.16 4.03 10.07
N LEU A 112 -3.10 2.97 9.28
CA LEU A 112 -3.84 2.78 8.04
C LEU A 112 -4.77 1.59 8.19
N ARG A 113 -6.06 1.80 7.98
CA ARG A 113 -7.10 0.79 8.16
C ARG A 113 -7.76 0.44 6.85
N THR A 114 -7.96 -0.83 6.64
CA THR A 114 -8.78 -1.33 5.54
C THR A 114 -10.26 -0.98 5.77
N PRO A 115 -11.13 -1.16 4.77
CA PRO A 115 -12.56 -1.35 5.02
C PRO A 115 -12.82 -2.47 6.04
N ILE A 116 -14.02 -2.48 6.61
CA ILE A 116 -14.52 -3.62 7.38
C ILE A 116 -15.00 -4.67 6.39
N TYR A 117 -14.47 -5.87 6.51
CA TYR A 117 -14.76 -7.01 5.66
C TYR A 117 -15.65 -8.02 6.38
N LYS A 118 -16.42 -8.78 5.60
CA LYS A 118 -17.22 -9.88 6.12
C LYS A 118 -16.34 -11.08 6.46
N ALA A 119 -16.74 -11.81 7.50
CA ALA A 119 -16.09 -13.07 7.87
C ALA A 119 -15.92 -13.99 6.63
N PRO A 120 -14.70 -14.49 6.36
CA PRO A 120 -14.44 -15.38 5.24
C PRO A 120 -15.07 -16.76 5.47
N LYS A 121 -15.24 -17.54 4.39
CA LYS A 121 -15.79 -18.91 4.48
C LYS A 121 -14.89 -19.86 5.27
N THR A 122 -13.58 -19.67 5.17
CA THR A 122 -12.56 -20.42 5.89
C THR A 122 -11.95 -19.53 6.95
N SER A 123 -11.80 -20.02 8.18
CA SER A 123 -11.25 -19.22 9.26
C SER A 123 -9.75 -18.95 9.06
N MET A 124 -9.00 -19.95 8.61
CA MET A 124 -7.60 -19.80 8.26
C MET A 124 -7.44 -19.10 6.90
N ASN A 125 -6.67 -18.01 6.89
CA ASN A 125 -6.35 -17.20 5.73
C ASN A 125 -4.88 -16.76 5.79
N CYS A 126 -4.36 -16.28 4.66
CA CYS A 126 -3.02 -15.71 4.56
C CYS A 126 -3.09 -14.28 4.05
N LEU A 127 -2.67 -13.33 4.89
CA LEU A 127 -2.49 -11.94 4.50
C LEU A 127 -1.16 -11.82 3.77
N GLN A 128 -1.17 -11.20 2.59
CA GLN A 128 0.00 -10.97 1.75
C GLN A 128 0.05 -9.49 1.35
N PHE A 129 1.24 -8.90 1.38
CA PHE A 129 1.46 -7.50 0.97
C PHE A 129 2.94 -7.24 0.68
N TYR A 130 3.20 -6.18 -0.08
CA TYR A 130 4.54 -5.65 -0.27
C TYR A 130 4.78 -4.45 0.64
N TYR A 131 6.03 -4.26 1.05
CA TYR A 131 6.42 -3.18 1.93
C TYR A 131 7.81 -2.64 1.64
N ILE A 132 8.03 -1.38 2.00
CA ILE A 132 9.35 -0.76 2.14
C ILE A 132 9.48 -0.26 3.56
N VAL A 133 10.64 -0.49 4.16
CA VAL A 133 11.09 0.17 5.38
C VAL A 133 12.49 0.69 5.05
N ASP A 134 12.65 2.01 4.97
CA ASP A 134 13.89 2.62 4.52
C ASP A 134 14.32 3.72 5.48
N ASP A 135 15.51 3.52 6.04
CA ASP A 135 16.15 4.42 6.97
C ASP A 135 17.52 4.94 6.49
N SER A 136 17.84 4.70 5.21
CA SER A 136 19.10 5.11 4.59
C SER A 136 19.35 6.60 4.79
N GLY A 137 18.30 7.41 4.63
CA GLY A 137 18.34 8.85 4.78
C GLY A 137 19.37 9.51 3.86
N SER A 138 19.49 10.84 3.94
CA SER A 138 20.51 11.55 3.17
C SER A 138 21.93 11.23 3.69
N TRP A 139 22.85 10.86 2.79
CA TRP A 139 24.26 10.54 3.09
C TRP A 139 25.01 11.65 3.87
N PHE A 140 24.53 12.89 3.81
CA PHE A 140 25.10 14.02 4.55
C PHE A 140 24.78 14.04 6.06
N ASN A 141 23.94 13.11 6.56
CA ASN A 141 23.48 13.06 7.95
C ASN A 141 24.08 11.90 8.76
N TRP A 142 25.39 11.65 8.60
CA TRP A 142 26.10 10.56 9.26
C TRP A 142 26.02 10.56 10.80
N TYR A 143 25.78 11.71 11.43
CA TYR A 143 25.69 11.88 12.89
C TYR A 143 24.30 11.52 13.46
N ARG A 144 23.33 11.18 12.61
CA ARG A 144 21.95 10.84 13.00
C ARG A 144 21.74 9.35 12.99
N SER A 145 20.80 8.86 13.79
CA SER A 145 20.48 7.44 13.93
C SER A 145 19.00 7.14 13.92
N THR A 146 18.69 5.92 13.48
CA THR A 146 17.40 5.25 13.61
C THR A 146 17.48 4.30 14.80
N LYS A 147 16.52 4.38 15.72
CA LYS A 147 16.45 3.45 16.85
C LYS A 147 15.56 2.26 16.54
N GLU A 148 14.36 2.52 16.03
CA GLU A 148 13.42 1.47 15.65
C GLU A 148 12.49 1.96 14.53
N ILE A 149 12.32 1.13 13.51
CA ILE A 149 11.39 1.40 12.42
C ILE A 149 10.79 0.07 11.95
N TYR A 150 9.47 0.03 11.78
CA TYR A 150 8.78 -1.15 11.28
C TYR A 150 7.40 -0.82 10.73
N VAL A 151 6.87 -1.74 9.92
CA VAL A 151 5.44 -1.87 9.69
C VAL A 151 4.93 -3.13 10.36
N ARG A 152 3.77 -3.04 11.01
CA ARG A 152 3.06 -4.22 11.53
C ARG A 152 1.62 -4.25 11.04
N ALA A 153 1.15 -5.44 10.74
CA ALA A 153 -0.26 -5.69 10.45
C ALA A 153 -0.93 -6.29 11.69
N ILE A 154 -2.12 -5.79 11.97
CA ILE A 154 -2.94 -6.19 13.11
C ILE A 154 -4.37 -6.44 12.61
N ILE A 155 -5.05 -7.47 13.13
CA ILE A 155 -6.49 -7.67 12.90
C ILE A 155 -7.30 -7.12 14.06
N ASN A 156 -8.38 -6.44 13.73
CA ASN A 156 -9.42 -5.97 14.65
C ASN A 156 -10.77 -6.55 14.26
N TYR A 157 -11.68 -6.66 15.23
CA TYR A 157 -13.06 -7.12 15.04
C TYR A 157 -14.04 -6.04 15.51
N PRO A 158 -14.33 -5.03 14.68
CA PRO A 158 -15.06 -3.82 15.11
C PRO A 158 -16.47 -4.06 15.66
N TYR A 159 -17.07 -5.21 15.29
CA TYR A 159 -18.43 -5.59 15.71
C TYR A 159 -18.46 -6.69 16.77
N SER A 160 -17.30 -7.16 17.26
CA SER A 160 -17.28 -8.21 18.28
C SER A 160 -17.90 -7.71 19.58
N LYS A 161 -18.72 -8.58 20.20
CA LYS A 161 -19.32 -8.32 21.52
C LYS A 161 -18.32 -8.51 22.66
N THR A 162 -17.25 -9.27 22.40
CA THR A 162 -16.10 -9.37 23.30
C THR A 162 -15.19 -8.17 23.07
N LYS A 163 -14.59 -7.59 24.13
CA LYS A 163 -13.73 -6.40 23.99
C LYS A 163 -12.59 -6.70 23.00
N ASN A 164 -12.70 -6.11 21.80
CA ASN A 164 -11.71 -5.96 20.71
C ASN A 164 -10.42 -6.76 20.91
N PRO A 165 -10.42 -8.09 20.69
CA PRO A 165 -9.18 -8.84 20.70
C PRO A 165 -8.40 -8.44 19.44
N THR A 166 -7.50 -7.49 19.63
CA THR A 166 -6.59 -6.98 18.62
C THR A 166 -5.36 -7.90 18.61
N TRP A 167 -5.09 -8.54 17.48
CA TRP A 167 -3.98 -9.49 17.36
C TRP A 167 -2.90 -8.99 16.41
N LEU A 168 -1.65 -9.09 16.85
CA LEU A 168 -0.50 -8.92 15.98
C LEU A 168 -0.44 -10.09 14.99
N ILE A 169 -0.56 -9.78 13.70
CA ILE A 169 -0.42 -10.76 12.62
C ILE A 169 1.05 -10.90 12.25
N THR A 170 1.67 -9.77 11.92
CA THR A 170 3.08 -9.72 11.52
C THR A 170 3.69 -8.37 11.85
N LYS A 171 4.99 -8.37 12.12
CA LYS A 171 5.86 -7.20 12.27
C LYS A 171 7.05 -7.42 11.38
N VAL A 172 7.24 -6.54 10.40
CA VAL A 172 8.39 -6.60 9.50
C VAL A 172 9.23 -5.33 9.65
N GLN A 173 10.52 -5.55 9.73
CA GLN A 173 11.54 -4.52 9.81
C GLN A 173 12.67 -4.97 8.89
N ASN A 174 13.04 -4.14 7.94
CA ASN A 174 14.24 -4.35 7.15
C ASN A 174 14.83 -2.98 6.84
N THR A 175 16.15 -2.88 6.68
CA THR A 175 16.87 -1.60 6.55
C THR A 175 17.82 -1.62 5.35
N THR A 176 17.44 -2.32 4.29
CA THR A 176 18.17 -2.26 3.02
C THR A 176 17.46 -1.28 2.08
N ILE A 177 18.24 -0.34 1.55
CA ILE A 177 17.85 0.82 0.73
C ILE A 177 16.69 0.51 -0.23
N SER A 178 15.60 1.28 -0.11
CA SER A 178 14.51 1.54 -1.07
C SER A 178 13.95 0.36 -1.91
N GLU A 179 14.10 -0.89 -1.49
CA GLU A 179 13.62 -2.06 -2.23
C GLU A 179 12.31 -2.59 -1.66
N TRP A 180 11.32 -2.82 -2.53
CA TRP A 180 10.09 -3.52 -2.19
C TRP A 180 10.37 -4.95 -1.70
N ARG A 181 9.70 -5.32 -0.61
CA ARG A 181 9.81 -6.62 0.03
C ARG A 181 8.45 -7.25 0.22
N TYR A 182 8.41 -8.56 0.08
CA TYR A 182 7.21 -9.34 0.29
C TYR A 182 7.05 -9.74 1.77
N ALA A 183 5.85 -9.62 2.30
CA ALA A 183 5.46 -10.10 3.62
C ALA A 183 4.18 -10.94 3.53
N GLU A 184 4.14 -12.02 4.30
CA GLU A 184 2.95 -12.83 4.47
C GLU A 184 2.79 -13.35 5.89
N ALA A 185 1.56 -13.62 6.29
CA ALA A 185 1.27 -14.18 7.60
C ALA A 185 -0.10 -14.87 7.68
N ASN A 186 -0.09 -16.01 8.36
CA ASN A 186 -1.31 -16.74 8.70
C ASN A 186 -2.17 -15.91 9.65
N VAL A 187 -3.47 -15.87 9.37
CA VAL A 187 -4.45 -15.20 10.22
C VAL A 187 -5.71 -16.05 10.33
N ASP A 188 -6.15 -16.28 11.56
CA ASP A 188 -7.42 -16.94 11.86
C ASP A 188 -8.51 -15.88 12.03
N ILE A 189 -9.53 -15.93 11.18
CA ILE A 189 -10.59 -14.92 11.05
C ILE A 189 -11.95 -15.59 11.26
N THR A 190 -12.60 -15.27 12.37
CA THR A 190 -13.87 -15.90 12.76
C THR A 190 -15.07 -14.95 12.68
N GLU A 191 -14.82 -13.65 12.56
CA GLU A 191 -15.84 -12.59 12.58
C GLU A 191 -15.56 -11.54 11.50
N ASP A 192 -16.50 -10.61 11.32
CA ASP A 192 -16.29 -9.42 10.51
C ASP A 192 -15.07 -8.64 11.04
N TYR A 193 -14.12 -8.36 10.17
CA TYR A 193 -12.78 -7.97 10.54
C TYR A 193 -12.29 -6.74 9.79
N GLN A 194 -11.21 -6.16 10.29
CA GLN A 194 -10.51 -5.05 9.66
C GLN A 194 -9.02 -5.19 9.93
N PHE A 195 -8.18 -5.08 8.90
CA PHE A 195 -6.74 -4.98 9.11
C PHE A 195 -6.34 -3.53 9.40
N GLN A 196 -5.36 -3.38 10.27
CA GLN A 196 -4.69 -2.12 10.56
C GLN A 196 -3.20 -2.29 10.36
N PHE A 197 -2.66 -1.59 9.37
CA PHE A 197 -1.23 -1.40 9.19
C PHE A 197 -0.78 -0.24 10.08
N THR A 198 0.26 -0.49 10.87
CA THR A 198 0.84 0.50 11.77
C THR A 198 2.28 0.73 11.37
N ALA A 199 2.63 1.94 10.97
CA ALA A 199 4.02 2.36 10.83
C ALA A 199 4.48 2.94 12.17
N PHE A 200 5.58 2.41 12.67
CA PHE A 200 6.26 2.92 13.84
C PHE A 200 7.63 3.42 13.42
N ILE A 201 7.94 4.65 13.79
CA ILE A 201 9.17 5.33 13.42
C ILE A 201 9.75 6.02 14.66
N GLU A 202 10.90 5.55 15.12
CA GLU A 202 11.75 6.23 16.09
C GLU A 202 13.10 6.50 15.42
N SER A 203 13.19 7.62 14.70
CA SER A 203 14.40 8.05 14.01
C SER A 203 14.59 9.56 14.11
N SER A 204 15.85 9.96 14.08
CA SER A 204 16.29 11.35 13.87
C SER A 204 16.63 11.64 12.40
N LYS A 205 16.72 10.58 11.57
CA LYS A 205 16.91 10.65 10.12
C LYS A 205 15.57 10.82 9.41
N GLU A 206 15.67 11.19 8.15
CA GLU A 206 14.60 11.00 7.19
C GLU A 206 14.40 9.51 6.94
N VAL A 207 13.16 9.03 7.11
CA VAL A 207 12.81 7.62 6.91
C VAL A 207 11.44 7.49 6.29
N VAL A 208 11.19 6.37 5.62
CA VAL A 208 9.88 6.03 5.06
C VAL A 208 9.49 4.60 5.39
N VAL A 209 8.19 4.40 5.53
CA VAL A 209 7.53 3.09 5.54
C VAL A 209 6.46 3.12 4.47
N ALA A 210 6.47 2.17 3.54
CA ALA A 210 5.44 2.06 2.50
C ALA A 210 4.83 0.66 2.46
N ILE A 211 3.59 0.56 1.99
CA ILE A 211 2.92 -0.70 1.66
C ILE A 211 2.27 -0.63 0.30
N ASP A 212 2.24 -1.76 -0.38
CA ASP A 212 1.60 -1.96 -1.68
C ASP A 212 1.00 -3.38 -1.76
N ASP A 213 0.20 -3.64 -2.79
CA ASP A 213 -0.23 -4.99 -3.20
C ASP A 213 -0.83 -5.86 -2.09
N VAL A 214 -1.82 -5.30 -1.38
CA VAL A 214 -2.45 -6.01 -0.25
C VAL A 214 -3.53 -6.96 -0.75
N LYS A 215 -3.45 -8.24 -0.34
CA LYS A 215 -4.48 -9.25 -0.59
C LYS A 215 -4.59 -10.28 0.54
N LEU A 216 -5.79 -10.86 0.68
CA LEU A 216 -6.04 -11.99 1.57
C LEU A 216 -6.38 -13.23 0.76
N ILE A 217 -5.62 -14.30 0.91
CA ILE A 217 -5.93 -15.58 0.25
C ILE A 217 -6.51 -16.59 1.26
N PRO A 218 -7.49 -17.42 0.87
CA PRO A 218 -8.03 -18.45 1.75
C PRO A 218 -6.99 -19.56 1.97
N GLY A 219 -6.93 -20.08 3.20
CA GLY A 219 -5.99 -21.14 3.59
C GLY A 219 -4.73 -20.61 4.27
N ARG A 220 -3.76 -21.49 4.49
CA ARG A 220 -2.48 -21.11 5.11
C ARG A 220 -1.59 -20.43 4.09
N CYS A 221 -0.69 -19.57 4.55
CA CYS A 221 0.40 -19.08 3.73
C CYS A 221 1.23 -20.25 3.22
N PRO A 222 1.78 -20.14 2.01
CA PRO A 222 2.74 -21.11 1.51
C PRO A 222 3.91 -21.33 2.49
N GLU A 223 4.59 -22.47 2.36
CA GLU A 223 5.81 -22.72 3.13
C GLU A 223 6.89 -21.70 2.77
N THR A 224 7.74 -21.34 3.73
CA THR A 224 8.83 -20.38 3.50
C THR A 224 9.68 -20.77 2.31
N GLY A 225 9.84 -19.86 1.36
CA GLY A 225 10.58 -20.07 0.12
C GLY A 225 9.72 -20.51 -1.06
N PHE A 226 8.44 -20.82 -0.85
CA PHE A 226 7.51 -21.04 -1.95
C PHE A 226 7.27 -19.74 -2.71
N CYS A 227 7.47 -19.79 -4.03
CA CYS A 227 7.03 -18.78 -4.98
C CYS A 227 6.66 -19.51 -6.26
N ASP A 228 5.43 -19.33 -6.74
CA ASP A 228 4.96 -19.95 -7.98
C ASP A 228 5.33 -19.14 -9.23
N PHE A 229 5.82 -17.90 -9.05
CA PHE A 229 6.29 -17.00 -10.10
C PHE A 229 5.20 -16.56 -11.11
N GLU A 230 3.92 -16.79 -10.81
CA GLU A 230 2.81 -16.43 -11.71
C GLU A 230 2.58 -14.91 -11.73
N GLU A 231 2.65 -14.28 -10.56
CA GLU A 231 2.49 -12.84 -10.40
C GLU A 231 3.84 -12.11 -10.37
N ASP A 232 4.74 -12.51 -9.47
CA ASP A 232 6.07 -11.91 -9.28
C ASP A 232 7.12 -12.89 -8.68
N ILE A 233 8.36 -12.44 -8.40
CA ILE A 233 9.45 -13.24 -7.80
C ILE A 233 9.35 -13.38 -6.26
N CYS A 234 8.31 -12.84 -5.64
CA CYS A 234 8.05 -12.95 -4.20
C CYS A 234 9.22 -12.40 -3.36
N SER A 235 9.81 -13.20 -2.47
CA SER A 235 10.99 -12.86 -1.68
C SER A 235 12.32 -13.26 -2.31
N TRP A 236 12.29 -13.87 -3.51
CA TRP A 236 13.50 -14.29 -4.21
C TRP A 236 14.25 -13.10 -4.82
N LYS A 237 15.56 -13.23 -4.96
CA LYS A 237 16.42 -12.28 -5.66
C LYS A 237 17.23 -12.96 -6.73
N TYR A 238 17.52 -12.23 -7.79
CA TYR A 238 18.52 -12.66 -8.77
C TYR A 238 19.90 -12.70 -8.11
N GLY A 239 20.56 -13.85 -8.19
CA GLY A 239 21.94 -14.01 -7.72
C GLY A 239 22.94 -13.37 -8.69
N GLU A 240 24.16 -13.13 -8.22
CA GLU A 240 25.28 -12.54 -8.98
C GLU A 240 25.93 -13.52 -9.98
N GLY A 241 25.12 -14.38 -10.61
CA GLY A 241 25.59 -15.35 -11.59
C GLY A 241 25.97 -14.71 -12.93
N GLN A 242 26.79 -15.41 -13.72
CA GLN A 242 27.14 -15.00 -15.09
C GLN A 242 25.93 -14.94 -16.04
N TYR A 243 24.83 -15.59 -15.68
CA TYR A 243 23.60 -15.64 -16.46
C TYR A 243 22.46 -14.95 -15.71
N LYS A 244 21.63 -14.21 -16.45
CA LYS A 244 20.44 -13.54 -15.92
C LYS A 244 19.24 -14.47 -15.96
N TRP A 245 18.41 -14.41 -14.93
CA TRP A 245 17.11 -15.05 -14.92
C TRP A 245 16.07 -14.03 -15.38
N ASP A 246 15.24 -14.41 -16.33
CA ASP A 246 14.09 -13.63 -16.76
C ASP A 246 12.81 -14.39 -16.43
N ARG A 247 11.91 -13.74 -15.67
CA ARG A 247 10.55 -14.26 -15.45
C ARG A 247 9.76 -14.06 -16.73
N ILE A 248 9.24 -15.13 -17.29
CA ILE A 248 8.41 -15.10 -18.49
C ILE A 248 6.98 -15.50 -18.13
N ARG A 249 5.99 -14.71 -18.57
CA ARG A 249 4.58 -15.12 -18.55
C ARG A 249 4.31 -15.95 -19.79
N ALA A 250 3.70 -17.12 -19.64
CA ALA A 250 3.37 -17.97 -20.77
C ALA A 250 2.41 -17.22 -21.73
N SER A 251 2.90 -16.88 -22.93
CA SER A 251 2.04 -16.45 -24.03
C SER A 251 1.62 -17.69 -24.83
N SER A 252 0.45 -17.67 -25.46
CA SER A 252 -0.05 -18.76 -26.33
C SER A 252 0.88 -19.08 -27.51
N LYS A 253 1.91 -18.27 -27.75
CA LYS A 253 3.05 -18.60 -28.60
C LYS A 253 4.21 -19.00 -27.70
N GLY A 254 4.49 -20.30 -27.64
CA GLY A 254 5.60 -20.86 -26.87
C GLY A 254 6.95 -20.22 -27.23
N ILE A 255 7.90 -20.36 -26.31
CA ILE A 255 9.25 -19.82 -26.39
C ILE A 255 9.91 -20.30 -27.69
N GLN A 256 10.23 -19.38 -28.61
CA GLN A 256 11.17 -19.68 -29.68
C GLN A 256 12.58 -19.61 -29.08
N LYS A 257 13.28 -20.75 -29.16
CA LYS A 257 14.68 -20.90 -28.79
C LYS A 257 15.58 -20.04 -29.67
#